data_AF-A0A1J4TYZ3-F1
#
_entry.id   AF-A0A1J4TYZ3-F1
#
_cell.length_a   1.000
_cell.length_b   1.000
_cell.length_c   1.000
_cell.angle_alpha   90.00
_cell.angle_beta   90.00
_cell.angle_gamma   90.00
#
_symmetry.space_group_name_H-M   'P 1'
#
loop_
_entity.id
_entity.type
_entity.pdbx_description
1 polymer ?
#
loop_
_entity_poly.entity_id
_entity_poly.type
_entity_poly.pdbx_seq_one_letter_code
_entity_poly.pdbx_strand_id
1 'polypeptide(L)'
;MMIAVPVDNDLTFYHDNPFTAPKFAIYSIEGDKTNVSFSKSAIVENHRHLFKCNIIEESQIACDCDMDAKKDIEHICEHYSLLESISNCSYLLADKYCENTSNTLKKGGVIVFKIPTFIKDINVAIKNFLIGASLANKVQYIHNAS
;
A
#
# COMPACT_ATOMS: atom_id res chain seq x y z
N MET A 1 13.02 8.47 -3.02
CA MET A 1 11.55 8.29 -3.14
C MET A 1 10.99 7.89 -1.79
N MET A 2 9.72 8.18 -1.50
CA MET A 2 9.07 7.74 -0.26
C MET A 2 8.13 6.57 -0.56
N ILE A 3 8.09 5.57 0.31
CA ILE A 3 7.12 4.47 0.23
C ILE A 3 6.38 4.32 1.57
N ALA A 4 5.11 3.93 1.49
CA ALA A 4 4.28 3.60 2.64
C ALA A 4 4.18 2.08 2.79
N VAL A 5 4.24 1.61 4.04
CA VAL A 5 3.97 0.23 4.42
C VAL A 5 2.87 0.25 5.49
N PRO A 6 1.71 -0.41 5.27
CA PRO A 6 0.67 -0.52 6.29
C PRO A 6 1.20 -1.38 7.43
N VAL A 7 0.99 -0.92 8.65
CA VAL A 7 1.44 -1.62 9.86
C VAL A 7 0.34 -1.66 10.91
N ASP A 8 0.38 -2.70 11.74
CA ASP A 8 -0.46 -2.79 12.93
C ASP A 8 0.05 -1.89 14.07
N ASN A 9 -0.59 -2.00 15.24
CA ASN A 9 -0.20 -1.21 16.43
C ASN A 9 1.18 -1.59 16.97
N ASP A 10 1.65 -2.81 16.71
CA ASP A 10 2.96 -3.32 17.10
C ASP A 10 4.04 -3.03 16.04
N LEU A 11 3.69 -2.27 14.99
CA LEU A 11 4.52 -1.91 13.86
C LEU A 11 4.98 -3.11 13.02
N THR A 12 4.20 -4.19 13.01
CA THR A 12 4.41 -5.34 12.12
C THR A 12 3.70 -5.15 10.78
N PHE A 13 4.15 -5.85 9.74
CA PHE A 13 3.56 -5.72 8.40
C PHE A 13 2.08 -6.11 8.44
N TYR A 14 1.20 -5.20 8.04
CA TYR A 14 -0.24 -5.44 8.02
C TYR A 14 -0.65 -6.11 6.70
N HIS A 15 -1.12 -7.35 6.77
CA HIS A 15 -1.41 -8.20 5.60
C HIS A 15 -2.84 -8.09 5.07
N ASP A 16 -3.72 -7.42 5.81
CA ASP A 16 -5.09 -7.19 5.38
C ASP A 16 -5.19 -5.89 4.58
N ASN A 17 -6.41 -5.43 4.35
CA ASN A 17 -6.65 -4.24 3.54
C ASN A 17 -5.94 -3.00 4.12
N PRO A 18 -5.05 -2.30 3.39
CA PRO A 18 -4.36 -1.12 3.91
C PRO A 18 -5.33 0.01 4.30
N PHE A 19 -6.54 0.04 3.72
CA PHE A 19 -7.60 0.93 4.16
C PHE A 19 -7.96 0.76 5.64
N THR A 20 -7.84 -0.46 6.17
CA THR A 20 -8.15 -0.78 7.57
C THR A 20 -6.93 -0.77 8.50
N ALA A 21 -5.72 -0.60 7.96
CA ALA A 21 -4.51 -0.56 8.76
C ALA A 21 -4.56 0.57 9.80
N PRO A 22 -4.09 0.36 11.04
CA PRO A 22 -3.98 1.41 12.04
C PRO A 22 -3.05 2.56 11.60
N LYS A 23 -1.88 2.21 11.05
CA LYS A 23 -0.81 3.16 10.76
C LYS A 23 -0.10 2.82 9.46
N PHE A 24 0.70 3.78 8.99
CA PHE A 24 1.65 3.59 7.91
C PHE A 24 3.06 3.92 8.39
N ALA A 25 3.97 2.96 8.22
CA ALA A 25 5.39 3.21 8.32
C ALA A 25 5.90 3.76 6.99
N ILE A 26 6.46 4.96 7.02
CA ILE A 26 6.97 5.65 5.84
C ILE A 26 8.48 5.47 5.76
N TYR A 27 8.97 5.01 4.62
CA TYR A 27 10.39 4.79 4.37
C TYR A 27 10.90 5.71 3.26
N SER A 28 12.05 6.35 3.51
CA SER A 28 12.83 7.01 2.45
C SER A 28 13.70 5.95 1.78
N ILE A 29 13.71 5.95 0.45
CA ILE A 29 14.59 5.15 -0.39
C ILE A 29 15.49 6.11 -1.15
N GLU A 30 16.79 5.95 -0.98
CA GLU A 30 17.82 6.79 -1.56
C GLU A 30 18.86 5.95 -2.27
N GLY A 31 19.58 6.56 -3.22
CA GLY A 31 20.66 5.94 -3.95
C GLY A 31 20.39 5.77 -5.45
N ASP A 32 21.18 4.88 -6.06
CA ASP A 32 21.24 4.67 -7.51
C ASP A 32 21.00 3.19 -7.90
N LYS A 33 21.28 2.83 -9.15
CA LYS A 33 21.03 1.46 -9.68
C LYS A 33 21.87 0.37 -9.00
N THR A 34 22.96 0.73 -8.33
CA THR A 34 23.94 -0.20 -7.76
C THR A 34 24.01 -0.14 -6.24
N ASN A 35 23.68 1.01 -5.66
CA ASN A 35 23.67 1.20 -4.22
C ASN A 35 22.37 1.87 -3.81
N VAL A 36 21.45 1.08 -3.25
CA VAL A 36 20.17 1.55 -2.73
C VAL A 36 20.15 1.34 -1.23
N SER A 37 19.82 2.38 -0.49
CA SER A 37 19.54 2.31 0.95
C SER A 37 18.09 2.70 1.22
N PHE A 38 17.57 2.22 2.34
CA PHE A 38 16.27 2.66 2.84
C PHE A 38 16.32 2.86 4.34
N SER A 39 15.57 3.84 4.82
CA SER A 39 15.46 4.18 6.24
C SER A 39 14.02 4.56 6.59
N LYS A 40 13.60 4.23 7.80
CA LYS A 40 12.27 4.63 8.29
C LYS A 40 12.28 6.12 8.58
N SER A 41 11.44 6.87 7.88
CA SER A 41 11.32 8.32 8.00
C SER A 41 10.26 8.74 9.02
N ALA A 42 9.12 8.05 9.07
CA ALA A 42 8.01 8.42 9.94
C ALA A 42 7.08 7.22 10.21
N ILE A 43 6.25 7.36 11.25
CA ILE A 43 5.02 6.58 11.42
C ILE A 43 3.87 7.58 11.35
N VAL A 44 2.88 7.31 10.51
CA VAL A 44 1.71 8.17 10.31
C VAL A 44 0.45 7.38 10.67
N GLU A 45 -0.43 7.97 11.48
CA GLU A 45 -1.74 7.37 11.78
C GLU A 45 -2.60 7.35 10.52
N ASN A 46 -3.35 6.28 10.29
CA ASN A 46 -4.28 6.24 9.17
C ASN A 46 -5.44 7.20 9.43
N HIS A 47 -5.54 8.24 8.60
CA HIS A 47 -6.51 9.32 8.68
C HIS A 47 -7.96 8.82 8.71
N ARG A 48 -8.22 7.62 8.19
CA ARG A 48 -9.52 6.95 8.31
C ARG A 48 -10.01 6.87 9.75
N HIS A 49 -9.12 6.60 10.70
CA HIS A 49 -9.47 6.46 12.12
C HIS A 49 -9.71 7.80 12.83
N LEU A 50 -9.39 8.93 12.18
CA LEU A 50 -9.66 10.27 12.72
C LEU A 50 -11.10 10.71 12.49
N PHE A 51 -11.75 10.18 11.44
CA PHE A 51 -13.09 10.57 11.02
C PHE A 51 -14.01 9.34 10.96
N LYS A 52 -14.34 8.76 12.12
CA LYS A 52 -15.60 8.01 12.42
C LYS A 52 -15.45 7.19 13.71
N CYS A 53 -16.53 7.11 14.50
CA CYS A 53 -16.76 6.10 15.55
C CYS A 53 -17.04 4.69 14.97
N ASN A 54 -16.58 4.37 13.76
CA ASN A 54 -17.07 3.21 13.03
C ASN A 54 -16.19 1.99 13.26
N ILE A 55 -16.84 0.96 13.80
CA ILE A 55 -16.38 -0.42 13.78
C ILE A 55 -15.96 -0.73 12.35
N ILE A 56 -14.72 -1.19 12.17
CA ILE A 56 -14.27 -1.72 10.88
C ILE A 56 -14.96 -3.05 10.70
N GLU A 57 -15.74 -3.17 9.64
CA GLU A 57 -16.41 -4.43 9.32
C GLU A 57 -15.37 -5.46 8.86
N GLU A 58 -15.61 -6.74 9.18
CA GLU A 58 -14.75 -7.84 8.72
C GLU A 58 -14.59 -7.85 7.19
N SER A 59 -15.65 -7.46 6.48
CA SER A 59 -15.68 -7.34 5.03
C SER A 59 -14.63 -6.34 4.49
N GLN A 60 -14.49 -5.21 5.19
CA GLN A 60 -13.53 -4.18 4.86
C GLN A 60 -12.10 -4.63 5.14
N ILE A 61 -11.88 -5.39 6.22
CA ILE A 61 -10.57 -5.98 6.56
C ILE A 61 -10.17 -7.02 5.50
N ALA A 62 -11.09 -7.92 5.17
CA ALA A 62 -10.89 -8.98 4.19
C ALA A 62 -10.82 -8.46 2.74
N CYS A 63 -11.24 -7.21 2.51
CA CYS A 63 -11.30 -6.59 1.20
C CYS A 63 -12.32 -7.28 0.26
N ASP A 64 -13.42 -7.77 0.82
CA ASP A 64 -14.40 -8.63 0.13
C ASP A 64 -15.70 -7.89 -0.27
N CYS A 65 -15.66 -6.54 -0.24
CA CYS A 65 -16.79 -5.67 -0.58
C CYS A 65 -17.57 -6.18 -1.80
N ASP A 66 -18.90 -6.22 -1.70
CA ASP A 66 -19.77 -6.69 -2.77
C ASP A 66 -19.73 -5.78 -4.02
N MET A 67 -20.38 -6.22 -5.10
CA MET A 67 -20.33 -5.53 -6.38
C MET A 67 -21.09 -4.20 -6.39
N ASP A 68 -22.05 -4.01 -5.47
CA ASP A 68 -22.85 -2.78 -5.37
C ASP A 68 -22.08 -1.74 -4.57
N ALA A 69 -21.49 -2.12 -3.43
CA ALA A 69 -20.59 -1.32 -2.61
C ALA A 69 -19.37 -0.81 -3.41
N LYS A 70 -18.87 -1.60 -4.37
CA LYS A 70 -17.78 -1.17 -5.26
C LYS A 70 -18.14 0.01 -6.16
N LYS A 71 -19.43 0.20 -6.46
CA LYS A 71 -19.93 1.28 -7.32
C LYS A 71 -20.49 2.46 -6.52
N ASP A 72 -20.69 2.27 -5.23
CA ASP A 72 -21.14 3.31 -4.32
C ASP A 72 -20.09 4.42 -4.23
N ILE A 73 -20.49 5.63 -4.60
CA ILE A 73 -19.63 6.81 -4.58
C ILE A 73 -19.19 7.12 -3.16
N GLU A 74 -20.06 6.94 -2.16
CA GLU A 74 -19.69 7.21 -0.77
C GLU A 74 -18.57 6.27 -0.32
N HIS A 75 -18.71 4.97 -0.59
CA HIS A 75 -17.66 3.98 -0.31
C HIS A 75 -16.36 4.27 -1.05
N ILE A 76 -16.43 4.60 -2.35
CA ILE A 76 -15.24 4.97 -3.14
C ILE A 76 -14.54 6.19 -2.53
N CYS A 77 -15.30 7.20 -2.09
CA CYS A 77 -14.77 8.39 -1.45
C CYS A 77 -14.03 8.08 -0.15
N GLU A 78 -14.42 7.04 0.59
CA GLU A 78 -13.70 6.65 1.80
C GLU A 78 -12.24 6.27 1.51
N HIS A 79 -11.96 5.62 0.38
CA HIS A 79 -10.58 5.25 0.01
C HIS A 79 -9.65 6.46 -0.20
N TYR A 80 -10.20 7.66 -0.44
CA TYR A 80 -9.39 8.88 -0.54
C TYR A 80 -8.78 9.29 0.81
N SER A 81 -9.30 8.79 1.94
CA SER A 81 -8.69 9.03 3.26
C SER A 81 -7.27 8.49 3.34
N LEU A 82 -6.92 7.50 2.52
CA LEU A 82 -5.55 7.01 2.42
C LEU A 82 -4.61 8.11 1.88
N LEU A 83 -5.05 8.91 0.91
CA LEU A 83 -4.23 9.98 0.35
C LEU A 83 -3.92 11.08 1.37
N GLU A 84 -4.82 11.32 2.32
CA GLU A 84 -4.53 12.21 3.46
C GLU A 84 -3.37 11.69 4.33
N SER A 85 -3.18 10.36 4.37
CA SER A 85 -2.13 9.72 5.16
C SER A 85 -0.82 9.56 4.39
N ILE A 86 -0.88 9.28 3.08
CA ILE A 86 0.27 8.81 2.29
C ILE A 86 0.46 9.51 0.93
N SER A 87 -0.17 10.66 0.68
CA SER A 87 -0.03 11.41 -0.59
C SER A 87 1.41 11.78 -0.96
N ASN A 88 2.30 11.92 0.01
CA ASN A 88 3.72 12.21 -0.22
C ASN A 88 4.54 10.96 -0.60
N CYS A 89 3.93 9.78 -0.66
CA CYS A 89 4.57 8.54 -1.05
C CYS A 89 4.40 8.27 -2.55
N SER A 90 5.41 7.68 -3.18
CA SER A 90 5.30 7.22 -4.57
C SER A 90 4.66 5.83 -4.66
N TYR A 91 4.81 5.02 -3.61
CA TYR A 91 4.27 3.66 -3.55
C TYR A 91 3.63 3.34 -2.20
N LEU A 92 2.63 2.46 -2.24
CA LEU A 92 2.11 1.73 -1.08
C LEU A 92 2.42 0.24 -1.28
N LEU A 93 3.13 -0.38 -0.33
CA LEU A 93 3.34 -1.82 -0.33
C LEU A 93 2.13 -2.49 0.33
N ALA A 94 1.40 -3.35 -0.38
CA ALA A 94 0.21 -3.99 0.18
C ALA A 94 0.11 -5.45 -0.23
N ASP A 95 -0.37 -6.29 0.69
CA ASP A 95 -0.74 -7.66 0.38
C ASP A 95 -2.14 -7.69 -0.25
N LYS A 96 -3.19 -7.33 0.49
CA LYS A 96 -4.55 -7.31 -0.07
C LYS A 96 -5.00 -5.88 -0.31
N TYR A 97 -5.70 -5.63 -1.42
CA TYR A 97 -6.31 -4.33 -1.71
C TYR A 97 -7.37 -4.49 -2.81
N CYS A 98 -8.37 -3.61 -2.83
CA CYS A 98 -9.40 -3.62 -3.87
C CYS A 98 -9.04 -2.67 -5.01
N GLU A 99 -9.79 -2.80 -6.10
CA GLU A 99 -9.63 -1.92 -7.27
C GLU A 99 -9.87 -0.45 -6.92
N ASN A 100 -10.84 -0.15 -6.05
CA ASN A 100 -11.13 1.22 -5.61
C ASN A 100 -9.95 1.85 -4.87
N THR A 101 -9.28 1.10 -3.98
CA THR A 101 -8.04 1.53 -3.33
C THR A 101 -6.96 1.84 -4.37
N SER A 102 -6.70 0.90 -5.29
CA SER A 102 -5.69 1.06 -6.34
C SER A 102 -5.96 2.27 -7.24
N ASN A 103 -7.19 2.42 -7.73
CA ASN A 103 -7.60 3.50 -8.62
C ASN A 103 -7.53 4.86 -7.94
N THR A 104 -7.97 4.93 -6.68
CA THR A 104 -7.93 6.16 -5.89
C THR A 104 -6.50 6.61 -5.62
N LEU A 105 -5.66 5.70 -5.14
CA LEU A 105 -4.25 5.99 -4.88
C LEU A 105 -3.51 6.41 -6.15
N LYS A 106 -3.77 5.74 -7.27
CA LYS A 106 -3.17 6.09 -8.56
C LYS A 106 -3.54 7.51 -9.01
N LYS A 107 -4.77 7.97 -8.77
CA LYS A 107 -5.19 9.36 -9.05
C LYS A 107 -4.42 10.37 -8.19
N GLY A 108 -4.04 9.99 -6.97
CA GLY A 108 -3.18 10.79 -6.09
C GLY A 108 -1.68 10.59 -6.30
N GLY A 109 -1.25 9.87 -7.36
CA GLY A 109 0.16 9.64 -7.66
C GLY A 109 0.83 8.52 -6.86
N VAL A 110 0.08 7.76 -6.07
CA VAL A 110 0.57 6.63 -5.27
C VAL A 110 0.28 5.31 -6.00
N ILE A 111 1.31 4.52 -6.27
CA ILE A 111 1.14 3.21 -6.94
C ILE A 111 1.14 2.10 -5.88
N VAL A 112 0.14 1.21 -5.92
CA VAL A 112 0.15 0.03 -5.05
C VAL A 112 1.08 -1.03 -5.64
N PHE A 113 2.05 -1.49 -4.86
CA PHE A 113 2.91 -2.62 -5.19
C PHE A 113 2.51 -3.83 -4.36
N LYS A 114 2.13 -4.91 -5.05
CA LYS A 114 1.68 -6.16 -4.42
C LYS A 114 2.86 -6.85 -3.74
N ILE A 115 2.73 -7.09 -2.44
CA ILE A 115 3.64 -7.94 -1.67
C ILE A 115 3.04 -9.35 -1.57
N PRO A 116 3.81 -10.41 -1.81
CA PRO A 116 3.36 -11.79 -1.57
C PRO A 116 3.01 -12.04 -0.10
N THR A 117 1.90 -12.74 0.15
CA THR A 117 1.33 -12.97 1.50
C THR A 117 2.27 -13.68 2.49
N PHE A 118 3.25 -14.44 2.00
CA PHE A 118 4.23 -15.12 2.86
C PHE A 118 5.34 -14.19 3.37
N ILE A 119 5.48 -12.97 2.83
CA ILE A 119 6.50 -12.00 3.28
C ILE A 119 5.96 -11.19 4.44
N LYS A 120 6.32 -11.58 5.67
CA LYS A 120 5.87 -10.92 6.90
C LYS A 120 6.80 -9.83 7.43
N ASP A 121 8.07 -9.91 7.07
CA ASP A 121 9.07 -8.93 7.52
C ASP A 121 9.10 -7.71 6.61
N ILE A 122 9.01 -6.52 7.19
CA ILE A 122 8.98 -5.25 6.45
C ILE A 122 10.26 -5.04 5.65
N ASN A 123 11.44 -5.41 6.17
CA ASN A 123 12.69 -5.24 5.43
C ASN A 123 12.74 -6.17 4.22
N VAL A 124 12.21 -7.39 4.34
CA VAL A 124 12.07 -8.33 3.21
C VAL A 124 11.07 -7.79 2.19
N ALA A 125 9.94 -7.21 2.62
CA ALA A 125 8.97 -6.60 1.73
C ALA A 125 9.56 -5.42 0.93
N ILE A 126 10.32 -4.53 1.59
CA ILE A 126 11.00 -3.40 0.92
C ILE A 126 12.05 -3.92 -0.07
N LYS A 127 12.84 -4.94 0.29
CA LYS A 127 13.80 -5.55 -0.64
C LYS A 127 13.11 -6.20 -1.84
N ASN A 128 11.98 -6.89 -1.63
CA ASN A 128 11.17 -7.45 -2.70
C ASN A 128 10.67 -6.37 -3.66
N PHE A 129 10.16 -5.26 -3.12
CA PHE A 129 9.78 -4.08 -3.89
C PHE A 129 10.94 -3.53 -4.72
N LEU A 130 12.11 -3.31 -4.11
CA LEU A 130 13.28 -2.76 -4.80
C LEU A 130 13.74 -3.64 -5.98
N ILE A 131 13.74 -4.97 -5.79
CA ILE A 131 14.06 -5.92 -6.86
C ILE A 131 13.00 -5.86 -7.97
N GLY A 132 11.72 -5.88 -7.60
CA GLY A 132 10.61 -5.83 -8.55
C GLY A 132 10.60 -4.53 -9.38
N ALA A 133 10.80 -3.38 -8.73
CA ALA A 133 10.90 -2.08 -9.39
C ALA A 133 12.11 -2.00 -10.33
N SER A 134 13.25 -2.56 -9.93
CA SER A 134 14.45 -2.65 -10.77
C SER A 134 14.21 -3.52 -12.01
N LEU A 135 13.52 -4.65 -11.86
CA LEU A 135 13.13 -5.53 -12.97
C LEU A 135 12.15 -4.85 -13.91
N ALA A 136 11.11 -4.19 -13.40
CA ALA A 136 10.12 -3.49 -14.21
C ALA A 136 10.74 -2.38 -15.08
N ASN A 137 11.82 -1.74 -14.60
CA ASN A 137 12.56 -0.74 -15.38
C ASN A 137 13.45 -1.37 -16.49
N LYS A 138 13.82 -2.64 -16.36
CA LYS A 138 14.68 -3.35 -17.33
C LYS A 138 13.89 -4.17 -18.34
N VAL A 139 12.79 -4.77 -17.91
CA VAL A 139 12.00 -5.71 -18.70
C VAL A 139 10.87 -4.96 -19.39
N GLN A 140 11.10 -4.59 -20.65
CA GLN A 140 10.10 -3.89 -21.47
C GLN A 140 9.14 -4.86 -22.20
N TYR A 141 9.60 -6.09 -22.45
CA TYR A 141 8.84 -7.11 -23.17
C TYR A 141 9.02 -8.47 -22.48
N ILE A 142 7.91 -9.12 -22.16
CA ILE A 142 7.88 -10.51 -21.69
C ILE A 142 7.18 -11.30 -22.78
N HIS A 143 7.91 -12.19 -23.43
CA HIS A 143 7.37 -13.10 -24.43
C HIS A 143 7.14 -14.47 -23.79
N ASN A 144 6.01 -15.11 -24.13
CA ASN A 144 5.85 -16.53 -23.84
C ASN A 144 6.85 -17.31 -24.70
N ALA A 145 7.77 -18.02 -24.05
CA ALA A 145 8.52 -19.07 -24.73
C ALA A 145 7.51 -20.16 -25.08
N SER A 146 7.28 -20.35 -26.38
CA SER A 146 6.44 -21.43 -26.91
C SER A 146 7.12 -22.78 -26.71
#